data_AF-B0EA63-F1
#
_entry.id   AF-B0EA63-F1
#
_cell.length_a   1.000
_cell.length_b   1.000
_cell.length_c   1.000
_cell.angle_alpha   90.00
_cell.angle_beta   90.00
_cell.angle_gamma   90.00
#
_symmetry.space_group_name_H-M   'P 1'
#
loop_
_entity.id
_entity.type
_entity.pdbx_description
1 polymer ?
#
loop_
_entity_poly.entity_id
_entity_poly.type
_entity_poly.pdbx_seq_one_letter_code
_entity_poly.pdbx_strand_id
1 'polypeptide(L)'
;MQYTQPKTKLSILLTAVAREVREQLSRATDETVEIVLYGLVYWFRIWDHEYNLYPTKYLLMWLDFLIKDVESNLIDSEPLVYLLSLIRTGYYQPDIEHFN
;
A
#
# COMPACT_ATOMS: atom_id res chain seq x y z
N MET A 1 7.98 22.75 -19.64
CA MET A 1 7.42 23.05 -18.31
C MET A 1 7.46 21.75 -17.49
N GLN A 2 8.38 21.64 -16.55
CA GLN A 2 8.40 20.52 -15.60
C GLN A 2 7.27 20.76 -14.59
N TYR A 3 6.11 20.14 -14.82
CA TYR A 3 5.11 19.98 -13.78
C TYR A 3 5.64 18.90 -12.83
N THR A 4 6.52 19.27 -11.90
CA THR A 4 6.78 18.44 -10.73
C THR A 4 5.54 18.50 -9.86
N GLN A 5 4.61 17.56 -10.06
CA GLN A 5 3.50 17.40 -9.14
C GLN A 5 4.06 17.27 -7.71
N PRO A 6 3.46 17.94 -6.72
CA PRO A 6 3.91 17.83 -5.34
C PRO A 6 3.76 16.38 -4.88
N LYS A 7 4.82 15.82 -4.30
CA LYS A 7 4.78 14.48 -3.73
C LYS A 7 3.83 14.45 -2.53
N THR A 8 2.94 13.47 -2.51
CA THR A 8 2.07 13.23 -1.35
C THR A 8 2.91 12.80 -0.14
N LYS A 9 2.53 13.25 1.05
CA LYS A 9 3.12 12.80 2.32
C LYS A 9 2.87 11.31 2.54
N LEU A 10 3.85 10.58 3.08
CA LEU A 10 3.73 9.15 3.36
C LEU A 10 2.59 8.89 4.35
N SER A 11 2.45 9.73 5.38
CA SER A 11 1.35 9.62 6.36
C SER A 11 -0.04 9.68 5.70
N ILE A 12 -0.21 10.58 4.72
CA ILE A 12 -1.45 10.74 3.95
C ILE A 12 -1.67 9.53 3.05
N LEU A 13 -0.61 9.03 2.41
CA LEU A 13 -0.68 7.87 1.53
C LEU A 13 -1.08 6.60 2.29
N LEU A 14 -0.49 6.35 3.47
CA LEU A 14 -0.85 5.23 4.34
C LEU A 14 -2.31 5.34 4.81
N THR A 15 -2.77 6.55 5.14
CA THR A 15 -4.17 6.79 5.54
C THR A 15 -5.14 6.50 4.39
N ALA A 16 -4.79 6.91 3.17
CA ALA A 16 -5.58 6.64 1.98
C ALA A 16 -5.67 5.13 1.69
N VAL A 17 -4.54 4.41 1.77
CA VAL A 17 -4.52 2.95 1.61
C VAL A 17 -5.38 2.27 2.67
N ALA A 18 -5.23 2.65 3.95
CA ALA A 18 -6.01 2.06 5.03
C ALA A 18 -7.52 2.29 4.87
N ARG A 19 -7.93 3.45 4.35
CA ARG A 19 -9.33 3.72 4.02
C ARG A 19 -9.83 2.82 2.90
N GLU A 20 -9.08 2.75 1.80
CA GLU A 20 -9.44 1.93 0.64
C GLU A 20 -9.54 0.45 1.01
N VAL A 21 -8.56 -0.09 1.76
CA VAL A 21 -8.59 -1.48 2.24
C VAL A 21 -9.81 -1.76 3.10
N ARG A 22 -10.23 -0.83 3.98
CA ARG A 22 -11.45 -0.99 4.78
C ARG A 22 -12.71 -0.99 3.92
N GLU A 23 -12.77 -0.13 2.91
CA GLU A 23 -13.90 -0.08 1.99
C GLU A 23 -14.01 -1.39 1.19
N GLN A 24 -12.89 -1.91 0.68
CA GLN A 24 -12.84 -3.19 -0.03
C GLN A 24 -13.22 -4.36 0.89
N LEU A 25 -12.68 -4.41 2.11
CA LEU A 25 -13.05 -5.43 3.11
C LEU A 25 -14.54 -5.39 3.45
N SER A 26 -15.15 -4.20 3.56
CA SER A 26 -16.58 -4.08 3.85
C SER A 26 -17.51 -4.61 2.75
N ARG A 27 -16.97 -4.75 1.53
CA ARG A 27 -17.68 -5.24 0.34
C ARG A 27 -17.21 -6.64 -0.07
N ALA A 28 -16.20 -7.19 0.60
CA ALA A 28 -15.65 -8.50 0.28
C ALA A 28 -16.74 -9.56 0.52
N THR A 29 -17.04 -10.33 -0.53
CA THR A 29 -18.05 -11.39 -0.48
C THR A 29 -17.45 -12.79 -0.51
N ASP A 30 -16.15 -12.88 -0.78
CA ASP A 30 -15.41 -14.15 -0.85
C ASP A 30 -14.16 -14.13 0.03
N GLU A 31 -13.79 -15.31 0.51
CA GLU A 31 -12.66 -15.52 1.41
C GLU A 31 -11.31 -15.20 0.76
N THR A 32 -11.19 -15.28 -0.57
CA THR A 32 -9.92 -15.04 -1.28
C THR A 32 -9.58 -13.56 -1.24
N VAL A 33 -10.57 -12.68 -1.49
CA VAL A 33 -10.41 -11.22 -1.37
C VAL A 33 -10.04 -10.83 0.06
N GLU A 34 -10.68 -11.44 1.07
CA GLU A 34 -10.31 -11.21 2.47
C GLU A 34 -8.86 -11.61 2.76
N ILE A 35 -8.43 -12.80 2.34
CA ILE A 35 -7.06 -13.28 2.51
C ILE A 35 -6.05 -12.31 1.90
N VAL A 36 -6.29 -11.85 0.67
CA VAL A 36 -5.41 -10.89 -0.02
C VAL A 36 -5.33 -9.58 0.75
N LEU A 37 -6.47 -9.03 1.18
CA LEU A 37 -6.53 -7.76 1.90
C LEU A 37 -5.90 -7.85 3.29
N TYR A 38 -6.10 -8.95 4.03
CA TYR A 38 -5.40 -9.17 5.30
C TYR A 38 -3.90 -9.38 5.11
N GLY A 39 -3.49 -10.07 4.04
CA GLY A 39 -2.08 -10.21 3.66
C GLY A 39 -1.42 -8.84 3.43
N LEU A 40 -2.11 -7.93 2.76
CA LEU A 40 -1.66 -6.56 2.56
C LEU A 40 -1.53 -5.79 3.88
N VAL A 41 -2.53 -5.88 4.77
CA VAL A 41 -2.46 -5.27 6.11
C VAL A 41 -1.27 -5.80 6.90
N TYR A 42 -1.03 -7.11 6.85
CA TYR A 42 0.09 -7.74 7.54
C TYR A 42 1.44 -7.28 6.98
N TRP A 43 1.54 -7.12 5.65
CA TRP A 43 2.74 -6.55 5.02
C TRP A 43 3.05 -5.14 5.53
N PHE A 44 2.04 -4.27 5.67
CA PHE A 44 2.24 -2.93 6.25
C PHE A 44 2.73 -2.98 7.69
N ARG A 45 2.24 -3.94 8.49
CA ARG A 45 2.72 -4.15 9.85
C ARG A 45 4.19 -4.55 9.89
N ILE A 46 4.62 -5.45 9.01
CA ILE A 46 6.03 -5.82 8.90
C ILE A 46 6.87 -4.61 8.49
N TRP A 47 6.41 -3.84 7.49
CA TRP A 47 7.13 -2.67 7.01
C TRP A 47 7.35 -1.63 8.13
N ASP A 48 6.33 -1.39 8.94
CA ASP A 48 6.38 -0.49 10.08
C ASP A 48 7.27 -1.04 11.21
N HIS A 49 6.96 -2.24 11.72
CA HIS A 49 7.61 -2.78 12.92
C HIS A 49 9.05 -3.24 12.72
N GLU A 50 9.34 -3.90 11.60
CA GLU A 50 10.67 -4.51 11.37
C GLU A 50 11.62 -3.57 10.63
N TYR A 51 11.06 -2.71 9.78
CA TYR A 51 11.85 -1.87 8.88
C TYR A 51 11.66 -0.38 9.12
N ASN A 52 10.87 0.03 10.11
CA ASN A 52 10.62 1.43 10.42
C ASN A 52 10.27 2.27 9.18
N LEU A 53 9.42 1.69 8.33
CA LEU A 53 8.98 2.27 7.05
C LEU A 53 10.11 2.55 6.04
N TYR A 54 11.32 2.03 6.26
CA TYR A 54 12.39 2.06 5.26
C TYR A 54 12.16 0.97 4.19
N PRO A 55 12.23 1.31 2.90
CA PRO A 55 12.05 0.32 1.84
C PRO A 55 13.29 -0.58 1.73
N THR A 56 13.06 -1.89 1.63
CA THR A 56 14.12 -2.86 1.28
C THR A 56 13.76 -3.58 -0.01
N LYS A 57 14.77 -4.10 -0.72
CA LYS A 57 14.56 -4.85 -1.97
C LYS A 57 13.56 -6.01 -1.79
N TYR A 58 13.68 -6.73 -0.68
CA TYR A 58 12.80 -7.86 -0.36
C TYR A 58 11.37 -7.40 -0.10
N LEU A 59 11.20 -6.35 0.69
CA LEU A 59 9.90 -5.79 1.01
C LEU A 59 9.17 -5.27 -0.23
N LEU A 60 9.88 -4.58 -1.12
CA LEU A 60 9.33 -4.11 -2.39
C LEU A 60 8.98 -5.25 -3.35
N MET A 61 9.74 -6.33 -3.35
CA MET A 61 9.42 -7.53 -4.11
C MET A 61 8.14 -8.21 -3.59
N TRP A 62 7.95 -8.26 -2.26
CA TRP A 62 6.70 -8.73 -1.66
C TRP A 62 5.52 -7.83 -2.03
N LEU A 63 5.72 -6.51 -2.04
CA LEU A 63 4.70 -5.57 -2.48
C LEU A 63 4.32 -5.80 -3.95
N ASP A 64 5.28 -6.13 -4.82
CA ASP A 64 5.01 -6.46 -6.23
C ASP A 64 4.08 -7.68 -6.37
N PHE A 65 4.21 -8.70 -5.50
CA PHE A 65 3.29 -9.84 -5.48
C PHE A 65 1.90 -9.43 -4.97
N LEU A 66 1.84 -8.68 -3.88
CA LEU A 66 0.56 -8.21 -3.32
C LEU A 66 -0.21 -7.31 -4.29
N ILE A 67 0.47 -6.45 -5.05
CA ILE A 67 -0.17 -5.63 -6.08
C ILE A 67 -0.85 -6.51 -7.13
N LYS A 68 -0.18 -7.57 -7.59
CA LYS A 68 -0.75 -8.51 -8.57
C LYS A 68 -1.94 -9.29 -7.99
N ASP A 69 -1.84 -9.71 -6.74
CA ASP A 69 -2.93 -10.41 -6.06
C ASP A 69 -4.14 -9.49 -5.89
N VAL A 70 -3.92 -8.23 -5.52
CA VAL A 70 -4.98 -7.21 -5.45
C VAL A 70 -5.62 -7.01 -6.82
N GLU A 71 -4.81 -6.81 -7.87
CA GLU A 71 -5.29 -6.59 -9.24
C GLU A 71 -6.11 -7.78 -9.77
N SER A 72 -5.74 -9.00 -9.41
CA SER A 72 -6.37 -10.23 -9.92
C SER A 72 -7.64 -10.65 -9.17
N ASN A 73 -7.77 -10.26 -7.90
CA ASN A 73 -8.85 -10.74 -7.03
C ASN A 73 -9.90 -9.67 -6.71
N LEU A 74 -9.55 -8.38 -6.73
CA LEU A 74 -10.50 -7.31 -6.42
C LEU A 74 -11.18 -6.79 -7.70
N ILE A 75 -12.51 -6.64 -7.65
CA ILE A 75 -13.32 -6.14 -8.76
C ILE A 75 -12.98 -4.69 -9.12
N ASP A 76 -12.86 -3.81 -8.12
CA ASP A 76 -12.52 -2.38 -8.28
C ASP A 76 -11.12 -2.10 -7.71
N SER A 77 -10.12 -2.83 -8.21
CA SER A 77 -8.75 -2.81 -7.66
C SER A 77 -7.95 -1.54 -7.97
N GLU A 78 -8.33 -0.79 -9.01
CA GLU A 78 -7.54 0.33 -9.57
C GLU A 78 -7.12 1.39 -8.53
N PRO A 79 -8.00 1.89 -7.63
CA PRO A 79 -7.62 2.91 -6.65
C PRO A 79 -6.54 2.38 -5.69
N LEU A 80 -6.71 1.15 -5.22
CA LEU A 80 -5.76 0.52 -4.30
C LEU A 80 -4.42 0.26 -4.99
N VAL A 81 -4.44 -0.31 -6.20
CA VAL A 81 -3.23 -0.57 -7.01
C VAL A 81 -2.45 0.73 -7.27
N TYR A 82 -3.15 1.82 -7.60
CA TYR A 82 -2.52 3.12 -7.79
C TYR A 82 -1.79 3.59 -6.52
N LEU A 83 -2.45 3.55 -5.36
CA LEU A 83 -1.84 3.95 -4.09
C LEU A 83 -0.64 3.08 -3.73
N LEU A 84 -0.73 1.77 -3.91
CA LEU A 84 0.37 0.83 -3.68
C LEU A 84 1.54 1.07 -4.65
N SER A 85 1.25 1.47 -5.90
CA SER A 85 2.28 1.81 -6.89
C SER A 85 3.06 3.08 -6.51
N LEU A 86 2.40 4.07 -5.90
CA LEU A 86 3.08 5.25 -5.36
C LEU A 86 4.04 4.87 -4.22
N ILE A 87 3.63 3.95 -3.35
CA ILE A 87 4.50 3.39 -2.31
C ILE A 87 5.68 2.66 -2.95
N ARG A 88 5.39 1.79 -3.93
CA ARG A 88 6.37 0.94 -4.59
C ARG A 88 7.46 1.72 -5.33
N THR A 89 7.12 2.86 -5.91
CA THR A 89 8.03 3.73 -6.67
C THR A 89 8.79 4.72 -5.77
N GLY A 90 8.40 4.86 -4.49
CA GLY A 90 8.96 5.89 -3.63
C GLY A 90 8.52 7.32 -4.01
N TYR A 91 7.42 7.46 -4.76
CA TYR A 91 6.90 8.76 -5.18
C TYR A 91 6.06 9.41 -4.07
N TYR A 92 6.67 9.60 -2.90
CA TYR A 92 6.08 10.25 -1.74
C TYR A 92 7.15 11.01 -0.95
N GLN A 93 6.72 11.88 -0.04
CA GLN A 93 7.59 12.56 0.92
C GLN A 93 7.49 11.86 2.28
N PRO A 94 8.58 11.30 2.82
CA PRO A 94 8.60 10.78 4.19
C PRO A 94 8.36 11.92 5.17
N ASP A 95 7.32 11.80 5.99
CA ASP A 95 6.94 12.80 7.00
C ASP A 95 6.45 12.17 8.30
N ILE A 96 6.76 10.88 8.48
CA ILE A 96 6.41 10.11 9.66
C ILE A 96 7.60 10.19 10.61
N GLU A 97 7.40 10.75 11.80
CA GLU A 97 8.45 10.93 12.81
C GLU A 97 8.98 9.61 13.41
N HIS A 98 8.51 8.46 12.92
CA HIS A 98 8.88 7.15 13.44
C HIS A 98 10.31 6.73 13.10
N PHE A 99 11.04 7.47 12.25
CA PHE A 99 12.42 7.18 11.79
C PHE A 99 13.54 7.11 12.85
N ASN A 100 13.21 7.03 14.13
CA ASN A 100 14.16 6.81 15.23
C ASN A 100 14.67 5.37 15.29
#